data_AF-A0A9Q3PKZ2-F1
#
_entry.id   AF-A0A9Q3PKZ2-F1
#
_cell.length_a   1.000
_cell.length_b   1.000
_cell.length_c   1.000
_cell.angle_alpha   90.00
_cell.angle_beta   90.00
_cell.angle_gamma   90.00
#
_symmetry.space_group_name_H-M   'P 1'
#
loop_
_entity.id
_entity.type
_entity.pdbx_description
1 polymer ?
#
loop_
_entity_poly.entity_id
_entity_poly.type
_entity_poly.pdbx_seq_one_letter_code
_entity_poly.pdbx_strand_id
1 'polypeptide(L)'
;MIKEIATQDKMISGIASSPDPIAMNPTHYKDIMNSLEKHSWLLAIKDKLSSMNEESVFKVVEMKSALQEVKPDDILSTRLVFSKKQNPDRFKARQVAWGFRKTRDVNFPQTFAPTPTFGVL
;
A
#
# COMPACT_ATOMS: atom_id res chain seq x y z
N MET A 1 -18.38 22.06 25.36
CA MET A 1 -18.08 20.62 25.52
C MET A 1 -19.18 19.73 24.93
N ILE A 2 -20.39 19.64 25.48
CA ILE A 2 -21.45 18.73 24.94
C ILE A 2 -21.89 19.06 23.50
N LYS A 3 -22.05 20.35 23.16
CA LYS A 3 -22.40 20.77 21.80
C LYS A 3 -21.33 20.43 20.75
N GLU A 4 -20.08 20.39 21.18
CA GLU A 4 -18.93 20.13 20.30
C GLU A 4 -18.79 18.64 20.04
N ILE A 5 -19.03 17.80 21.04
CA ILE A 5 -19.12 16.35 20.91
C ILE A 5 -20.27 15.98 19.94
N ALA A 6 -21.46 16.55 20.13
CA ALA A 6 -22.59 16.32 19.22
C ALA A 6 -22.30 16.78 17.77
N THR A 7 -21.48 17.81 17.61
CA THR A 7 -21.05 18.28 16.28
C THR A 7 -20.04 17.32 15.65
N GLN A 8 -19.11 16.79 16.44
CA GLN A 8 -18.14 15.78 16.00
C GLN A 8 -18.82 14.46 15.63
N ASP A 9 -19.78 13.98 16.45
CA ASP A 9 -20.55 12.76 16.17
C ASP A 9 -21.35 12.88 14.86
N LYS A 10 -21.89 14.07 14.57
CA LYS A 10 -22.60 14.36 13.32
C LYS A 10 -21.66 14.39 12.10
N MET A 11 -20.39 14.77 12.28
CA MET A 11 -19.39 14.68 11.21
C MET A 11 -18.93 13.24 11.00
N ILE A 12 -18.76 12.46 12.07
CA ILE A 12 -18.35 11.04 12.01
C ILE A 12 -19.43 10.19 11.33
N SER A 13 -20.71 10.43 11.62
CA SER A 13 -21.81 9.70 10.99
C SER A 13 -21.92 9.96 9.48
N GLY A 14 -21.60 11.18 9.03
CA GLY A 14 -21.52 11.52 7.60
C GLY A 14 -20.35 10.85 6.87
N ILE A 15 -19.26 10.54 7.58
CA ILE A 15 -18.11 9.79 7.02
C ILE A 15 -18.46 8.31 6.90
N ALA A 16 -19.18 7.74 7.87
CA ALA A 16 -19.57 6.33 7.89
C ALA A 16 -20.62 5.95 6.82
N SER A 17 -21.33 6.92 6.25
CA SER A 17 -22.27 6.68 5.13
C SER A 17 -21.61 6.68 3.74
N SER A 18 -20.31 6.99 3.65
CA SER A 18 -19.56 6.76 2.41
C SER A 18 -19.40 5.24 2.25
N PRO A 19 -19.68 4.66 1.06
CA PRO A 19 -19.27 3.29 0.80
C PRO A 19 -17.79 3.16 1.14
N ASP A 20 -17.42 2.10 1.85
CA ASP A 20 -16.03 1.85 2.22
C ASP A 20 -15.16 2.03 0.97
N PRO A 21 -14.14 2.91 0.98
CA PRO A 21 -13.28 3.08 -0.18
C PRO A 21 -12.55 1.78 -0.56
N ILE A 22 -12.56 0.78 0.32
CA ILE A 22 -12.06 -0.59 0.08
C ILE A 22 -12.96 -1.33 -0.91
N ALA A 23 -14.29 -1.10 -0.91
CA ALA A 23 -15.24 -1.84 -1.74
C ALA A 23 -15.23 -1.45 -3.23
N MET A 24 -14.66 -0.29 -3.59
CA MET A 24 -14.57 0.18 -4.99
C MET A 24 -13.19 -0.02 -5.62
N ASN A 25 -12.14 -0.27 -4.84
CA ASN A 25 -10.80 -0.39 -5.37
C ASN A 25 -10.50 -1.83 -5.82
N PRO A 26 -9.81 -2.02 -6.95
CA PRO A 26 -9.41 -3.36 -7.37
C PRO A 26 -8.47 -3.98 -6.34
N THR A 27 -8.65 -5.26 -6.06
CA THR A 27 -7.82 -5.97 -5.07
C THR A 27 -6.65 -6.69 -5.73
N HIS A 28 -6.85 -7.13 -6.97
CA HIS A 28 -5.87 -7.85 -7.76
C HIS A 28 -5.62 -7.18 -9.12
N TYR A 29 -4.45 -7.44 -9.69
CA TYR A 29 -4.12 -7.01 -11.04
C TYR A 29 -5.14 -7.53 -12.08
N LYS A 30 -5.68 -8.73 -11.88
CA LYS A 30 -6.71 -9.30 -12.75
C LYS A 30 -7.98 -8.44 -12.79
N ASP A 31 -8.38 -7.87 -11.65
CA ASP A 31 -9.55 -7.00 -11.55
C ASP A 31 -9.33 -5.70 -12.35
N ILE A 32 -8.11 -5.16 -12.28
CA ILE A 32 -7.69 -3.99 -13.06
C ILE A 32 -7.84 -4.27 -14.56
N MET A 33 -7.33 -5.41 -15.02
CA MET A 33 -7.35 -5.75 -16.44
C MET A 33 -8.78 -5.90 -17.00
N ASN A 34 -9.72 -6.27 -16.14
CA ASN A 34 -11.14 -6.41 -16.48
C ASN A 34 -11.93 -5.10 -16.28
N SER A 35 -11.31 -4.04 -15.75
CA SER A 35 -11.97 -2.77 -15.47
C SER A 35 -11.95 -1.80 -16.67
N LEU A 36 -12.93 -0.91 -16.75
CA LEU A 36 -12.95 0.19 -17.72
C LEU A 36 -11.79 1.17 -17.50
N GLU A 37 -11.33 1.30 -16.26
CA GLU A 37 -10.26 2.22 -15.85
C GLU A 37 -8.85 1.61 -15.96
N LYS A 38 -8.71 0.46 -16.64
CA LYS A 38 -7.45 -0.30 -16.73
C LYS A 38 -6.25 0.56 -17.11
N HIS A 39 -6.43 1.52 -18.02
CA HIS A 39 -5.34 2.36 -18.50
C HIS A 39 -4.77 3.24 -17.38
N SER A 40 -5.64 3.90 -16.62
CA SER A 40 -5.25 4.76 -15.49
C SER A 40 -4.56 3.97 -14.38
N TRP A 41 -5.02 2.74 -14.12
CA TRP A 41 -4.37 1.84 -13.18
C TRP A 41 -2.98 1.39 -13.65
N LEU A 42 -2.82 1.05 -14.93
CA LEU A 42 -1.54 0.66 -15.51
C LEU A 42 -0.52 1.81 -15.47
N LEU A 43 -0.96 3.05 -15.71
CA LEU A 43 -0.12 4.23 -15.52
C LEU A 43 0.34 4.35 -14.06
N ALA A 44 -0.57 4.22 -13.09
CA ALA A 44 -0.20 4.27 -11.67
C ALA A 44 0.79 3.15 -11.26
N ILE A 45 0.67 1.95 -11.84
CA ILE A 45 1.63 0.85 -11.63
C ILE A 45 2.99 1.22 -12.24
N LYS A 46 2.99 1.72 -13.48
CA LYS A 46 4.21 2.12 -14.19
C LYS A 46 4.94 3.22 -13.45
N ASP A 47 4.23 4.24 -12.97
CA ASP A 47 4.80 5.34 -12.18
C ASP A 47 5.48 4.80 -10.92
N LYS A 48 4.85 3.86 -10.20
CA LYS A 48 5.46 3.30 -9.00
C LYS A 48 6.71 2.47 -9.31
N LEU A 49 6.67 1.63 -10.34
CA LEU A 49 7.84 0.84 -10.77
C LEU A 49 8.98 1.74 -11.27
N SER A 50 8.65 2.84 -11.95
CA SER A 50 9.63 3.81 -12.44
C SER A 50 10.33 4.52 -11.27
N SER A 51 9.57 5.00 -10.27
CA SER A 51 10.14 5.56 -9.04
C SER A 51 11.06 4.56 -8.33
N MET A 52 10.65 3.29 -8.25
CA MET A 52 11.51 2.27 -7.62
C MET A 52 12.80 2.01 -8.41
N ASN A 53 12.75 2.16 -9.74
CA ASN A 53 13.92 2.00 -10.59
C ASN A 53 14.86 3.21 -10.49
N GLU A 54 14.30 4.42 -10.47
CA GLU A 54 15.04 5.67 -10.25
C GLU A 54 15.75 5.68 -8.89
N GLU A 55 15.07 5.21 -7.84
CA GLU A 55 15.64 5.10 -6.48
C GLU A 55 16.56 3.88 -6.32
N SER A 56 16.70 3.02 -7.34
CA SER A 56 17.50 1.79 -7.31
C SER A 56 17.19 0.87 -6.12
N VAL A 57 15.92 0.81 -5.68
CA VAL A 57 15.50 0.01 -4.51
C VAL A 57 15.26 -1.47 -4.80
N PHE A 58 15.29 -1.88 -6.07
CA PHE A 58 15.13 -3.27 -6.47
C PHE A 58 15.96 -3.62 -7.71
N LYS A 59 16.21 -4.92 -7.89
CA LYS A 59 16.84 -5.50 -9.08
C LYS A 59 16.00 -6.67 -9.58
N VAL A 60 15.82 -6.76 -10.88
CA VAL A 60 15.22 -7.96 -11.51
C VAL A 60 16.29 -9.04 -11.57
N VAL A 61 15.99 -10.21 -10.99
CA VAL A 61 16.89 -11.37 -10.91
C VAL A 61 16.19 -12.61 -11.43
N GLU A 62 16.95 -13.58 -11.93
CA GLU A 62 16.38 -14.89 -12.25
C GLU A 62 15.97 -15.60 -10.96
N MET A 63 14.73 -16.09 -10.92
CA MET A 63 14.16 -16.70 -9.71
C MET A 63 14.97 -17.90 -9.22
N LYS A 64 15.48 -18.74 -10.13
CA LYS A 64 16.28 -19.92 -9.76
C LYS A 64 17.56 -19.54 -9.01
N SER A 65 18.28 -18.54 -9.50
CA SER A 65 19.49 -18.03 -8.86
C SER A 65 19.17 -17.39 -7.50
N ALA A 66 18.13 -16.55 -7.45
CA ALA A 66 17.74 -15.88 -6.21
C ALA A 66 17.33 -16.85 -5.10
N LEU A 67 16.66 -17.96 -5.44
CA LEU A 67 16.25 -18.99 -4.48
C LEU A 67 17.42 -19.87 -3.99
N GLN A 68 18.54 -19.91 -4.72
CA GLN A 68 19.75 -20.61 -4.26
C GLN A 68 20.54 -19.76 -3.25
N GLU A 69 20.46 -18.43 -3.37
CA GLU A 69 21.22 -17.48 -2.54
C GLU A 69 20.50 -17.09 -1.24
N VAL A 70 19.17 -17.26 -1.17
CA VAL A 70 18.34 -16.78 -0.06
C VAL A 70 17.51 -17.92 0.53
N LYS A 71 17.48 -18.05 1.86
CA LYS A 71 16.63 -19.03 2.53
C LYS A 71 15.15 -18.65 2.31
N PRO A 72 14.25 -19.63 2.11
CA PRO A 72 12.82 -19.35 1.91
C PRO A 72 12.19 -18.44 2.99
N ASP A 73 12.60 -18.58 4.25
CA ASP A 73 12.09 -17.81 5.38
C ASP A 73 12.54 -16.33 5.38
N ASP A 74 13.64 -16.03 4.70
CA ASP A 74 14.17 -14.67 4.57
C ASP A 74 13.43 -13.89 3.47
N ILE A 75 12.74 -14.59 2.56
CA ILE A 75 12.01 -13.97 1.44
C ILE A 75 10.78 -13.22 1.96
N LEU A 76 10.79 -11.89 1.81
CA LEU A 76 9.61 -11.06 2.04
C LEU A 76 8.72 -11.04 0.80
N SER A 77 7.60 -11.77 0.86
CA SER A 77 6.56 -11.63 -0.17
C SER A 77 5.98 -10.21 -0.14
N THR A 78 5.79 -9.62 -1.31
CA THR A 78 5.16 -8.30 -1.46
C THR A 78 3.94 -8.39 -2.37
N ARG A 79 3.03 -7.42 -2.26
CA ARG A 79 1.89 -7.25 -3.17
C ARG A 79 1.69 -5.79 -3.51
N LEU A 80 0.98 -5.55 -4.60
CA LEU A 80 0.46 -4.22 -4.90
C LEU A 80 -0.90 -4.02 -4.22
N VAL A 81 -1.11 -2.82 -3.70
CA VAL A 81 -2.40 -2.32 -3.22
C VAL A 81 -2.78 -1.07 -3.99
N PHE A 82 -4.06 -0.96 -4.30
CA PHE A 82 -4.60 0.05 -5.21
C PHE A 82 -5.54 0.97 -4.46
N SER A 83 -5.44 2.27 -4.74
CA SER A 83 -6.37 3.25 -4.18
C SER A 83 -6.66 4.34 -5.18
N LYS A 84 -7.93 4.61 -5.46
CA LYS A 84 -8.39 5.79 -6.17
C LYS A 84 -8.71 6.89 -5.16
N LYS A 85 -8.10 8.06 -5.32
CA LYS A 85 -8.53 9.28 -4.61
C LYS A 85 -9.52 10.02 -5.49
N GLN A 86 -10.62 10.46 -4.89
CA GLN A 86 -11.53 11.44 -5.50
C GLN A 86 -11.03 12.84 -5.13
N ASN A 87 -11.07 13.79 -6.06
CA ASN A 87 -10.68 15.19 -5.90
C ASN A 87 -9.20 15.46 -5.49
N PRO A 88 -8.25 15.57 -6.44
CA PRO A 88 -8.38 15.25 -7.87
C PRO A 88 -8.43 13.73 -8.08
N ASP A 89 -9.10 13.30 -9.16
CA ASP A 89 -9.16 11.90 -9.56
C ASP A 89 -7.75 11.37 -9.83
N ARG A 90 -7.23 10.60 -8.88
CA ARG A 90 -5.86 10.07 -8.94
C ARG A 90 -5.82 8.62 -8.52
N PHE A 91 -5.27 7.81 -9.41
CA PHE A 91 -5.01 6.40 -9.20
C PHE A 91 -3.64 6.24 -8.54
N LYS A 92 -3.53 5.31 -7.58
CA LYS A 92 -2.28 5.01 -6.90
C LYS A 92 -2.09 3.51 -6.78
N ALA A 93 -0.87 3.05 -7.08
CA ALA A 93 -0.38 1.74 -6.72
C ALA A 93 0.69 1.89 -5.63
N ARG A 94 0.68 1.01 -4.63
CA ARG A 94 1.72 0.92 -3.60
C ARG A 94 2.18 -0.53 -3.47
N GLN A 95 3.48 -0.74 -3.34
CA GLN A 95 4.02 -2.03 -2.94
C GLN A 95 4.00 -2.12 -1.41
N VAL A 96 3.46 -3.23 -0.90
CA VAL A 96 3.41 -3.51 0.53
C VAL A 96 3.91 -4.92 0.80
N ALA A 97 4.51 -5.10 1.97
CA ALA A 97 4.85 -6.41 2.49
C ALA A 97 3.59 -7.24 2.76
N TRP A 98 3.63 -8.53 2.46
CA TRP A 98 2.58 -9.48 2.84
C TRP A 98 2.82 -9.93 4.29
N GLY A 99 2.44 -9.07 5.25
CA GLY A 99 2.79 -9.22 6.66
C GLY A 99 2.31 -10.50 7.35
N PHE A 100 1.23 -11.13 6.88
CA PHE A 100 0.62 -12.31 7.52
C PHE A 100 1.44 -13.61 7.44
N ARG A 101 2.51 -13.66 6.64
CA ARG A 101 3.37 -14.85 6.52
C ARG A 101 4.58 -14.82 7.46
N LYS A 102 4.74 -13.78 8.26
CA LYS A 102 5.95 -13.54 9.07
C LYS A 102 5.60 -13.56 10.56
N THR A 103 6.43 -14.22 11.36
CA THR A 103 6.28 -14.31 12.82
C THR A 103 7.25 -13.32 13.47
N ARG A 104 6.78 -12.57 14.48
CA ARG A 104 7.65 -11.73 15.32
C ARG A 104 8.79 -12.59 15.90
N ASP A 105 9.99 -12.03 15.98
CA ASP A 105 11.22 -12.68 16.49
C ASP A 105 11.86 -13.75 15.59
N VAL A 106 11.16 -14.23 14.54
CA VAL A 106 11.73 -15.15 13.54
C VAL A 106 12.24 -14.38 12.33
N ASN A 107 11.43 -13.48 11.78
CA ASN A 107 11.75 -12.83 10.52
C ASN A 107 12.14 -11.36 10.65
N PHE A 108 11.80 -10.72 11.77
CA PHE A 108 12.19 -9.34 12.08
C PHE A 108 12.42 -9.19 13.59
N PRO A 109 13.66 -9.00 14.05
CA PRO A 109 13.96 -8.83 15.47
C PRO A 109 13.55 -7.45 16.01
N GLN A 110 13.28 -6.48 15.13
CA GLN A 110 12.86 -5.13 15.51
C GLN A 110 11.78 -4.60 14.56
N THR A 111 10.83 -3.85 15.10
CA THR A 111 9.84 -3.08 14.35
C THR A 111 10.16 -1.60 14.49
N PHE A 112 10.52 -0.94 13.40
CA PHE A 112 10.69 0.51 13.37
C PHE A 112 9.37 1.18 13.06
N ALA A 113 8.77 1.84 14.04
CA ALA A 113 7.75 2.85 13.80
C ALA A 113 8.48 4.20 13.58
N PRO A 114 8.16 4.95 12.52
CA PRO A 114 8.72 6.28 12.34
C PRO A 114 8.31 7.15 13.53
N THR A 115 9.27 7.50 14.39
CA THR A 115 9.04 8.41 15.49
C THR A 115 9.21 9.82 14.93
N PRO A 116 8.17 10.67 14.92
CA PRO A 116 8.33 12.04 14.43
C PRO A 116 9.33 12.77 15.31
N THR A 117 10.46 13.18 14.72
CA THR A 117 11.38 14.10 15.37
C THR A 117 10.79 15.50 15.20
N PHE A 118 10.21 16.05 16.26
CA PHE A 118 9.86 17.47 16.28
C PHE A 118 11.16 18.26 16.34
N GLY A 119 11.58 18.82 15.22
CA GLY A 119 12.72 19.73 15.19
C GLY A 119 12.45 20.90 16.13
N VAL A 120 13.36 21.14 17.08
CA VAL A 120 13.32 22.32 17.93
C VAL A 120 13.66 23.50 17.03
N LEU A 121 12.72 24.44 16.89
CA LEU A 121 12.88 25.70 16.17
C LEU A 121 13.88 26.62 16.88
#